data_AF-A5K583-F1
#
_entry.id   AF-A5K583-F1
#
_cell.length_a   1.000
_cell.length_b   1.000
_cell.length_c   1.000
_cell.angle_alpha   90.00
_cell.angle_beta   90.00
_cell.angle_gamma   90.00
#
_symmetry.space_group_name_H-M   'P 1'
#
loop_
_entity.id
_entity.type
_entity.pdbx_description
1 polymer ?
#
loop_
_entity_poly.entity_id
_entity_poly.type
_entity_poly.pdbx_seq_one_letter_code
_entity_poly.pdbx_strand_id
1 'polypeptide(L)'
;MSNVSNALIWELTKKNNCFLKKNKSGRKGNFLCDSYNISCKNTPSSSGLVKQNGVNLRLQKGKVVLCVKSTDENTTTNKVYKTKNKGTAMKLIDEHAHLVSGKNKKQLIKKYKRMSKLYNCNNKGNK
;
A
#
# COMPACT_ATOMS: atom_id res chain seq x y z
N MET A 1 -3.99 -8.24 28.68
CA MET A 1 -3.39 -7.10 27.97
C MET A 1 -2.49 -7.63 26.86
N SER A 2 -2.61 -7.17 25.61
CA SER A 2 -1.65 -7.54 24.57
C SER A 2 -0.33 -6.82 24.80
N ASN A 3 0.79 -7.55 24.70
CA ASN A 3 2.14 -7.01 24.85
C ASN A 3 2.60 -6.14 23.65
N VAL A 4 1.81 -6.13 22.56
CA VAL A 4 2.12 -5.37 21.33
C VAL A 4 1.09 -4.25 21.15
N SER A 5 1.58 -3.02 20.94
CA SER A 5 0.78 -1.85 20.60
C SER A 5 1.30 -1.18 19.31
N ASN A 6 0.42 -0.47 18.59
CA ASN A 6 0.80 0.25 17.37
C ASN A 6 1.88 1.32 17.63
N ALA A 7 1.83 1.97 18.79
CA ALA A 7 2.84 2.93 19.22
C ALA A 7 4.20 2.25 19.43
N LEU A 8 4.23 1.09 20.10
CA LEU A 8 5.45 0.31 20.28
C LEU A 8 6.03 -0.16 18.94
N ILE A 9 5.20 -0.68 18.04
CA ILE A 9 5.62 -1.08 16.68
C ILE A 9 6.26 0.11 15.95
N TRP A 10 5.67 1.31 16.05
CA TRP A 10 6.23 2.49 15.42
C TRP A 10 7.58 2.89 16.03
N GLU A 11 7.71 2.89 17.35
CA GLU A 11 8.97 3.24 18.03
C GLU A 11 10.11 2.31 17.65
N LEU A 12 9.83 1.00 17.53
CA LEU A 12 10.80 0.01 17.07
C LEU A 12 11.18 0.20 15.59
N THR A 13 10.21 0.55 14.73
CA THR A 13 10.40 0.50 13.27
C THR A 13 10.66 1.86 12.61
N LYS A 14 10.47 2.99 13.30
CA LYS A 14 10.59 4.33 12.69
C LYS A 14 11.97 4.64 12.09
N LYS A 15 13.02 4.04 12.65
CA LYS A 15 14.42 4.18 12.21
C LYS A 15 15.00 2.87 11.64
N ASN A 16 14.58 1.72 12.17
CA ASN A 16 15.16 0.40 11.92
C ASN A 16 14.19 -0.48 11.12
N ASN A 17 14.04 -0.21 9.83
CA ASN A 17 13.09 -0.93 8.98
C ASN A 17 13.66 -1.18 7.59
N CYS A 18 13.56 -2.42 7.10
CA CYS A 18 14.08 -2.83 5.79
C CYS A 18 13.38 -2.14 4.60
N PHE A 19 12.14 -1.70 4.78
CA PHE A 19 11.39 -0.94 3.77
C PHE A 19 11.70 0.56 3.79
N LEU A 20 12.47 1.04 4.76
CA LEU A 20 12.86 2.45 4.86
C LEU A 20 13.95 2.75 3.84
N LYS A 21 13.67 3.69 2.94
CA LYS A 21 14.60 4.21 1.94
C LYS A 21 14.86 5.68 2.24
N LYS A 22 16.11 5.97 2.63
CA LYS A 22 16.60 7.33 2.87
C LYS A 22 17.43 7.76 1.68
N ASN A 23 17.29 9.02 1.26
CA ASN A 23 18.15 9.56 0.22
C ASN A 23 19.56 9.82 0.77
N LYS A 24 20.59 9.24 0.14
CA LYS A 24 21.99 9.41 0.55
C LYS A 24 22.54 10.80 0.21
N SER A 25 22.01 11.46 -0.82
CA SER A 25 22.53 12.76 -1.31
C SER A 25 22.12 13.97 -0.45
N GLY A 26 21.71 13.76 0.81
CA GLY A 26 21.32 14.82 1.73
C GLY A 26 19.97 15.49 1.43
N ARG A 27 19.32 15.17 0.31
CA ARG A 27 17.98 15.71 0.01
C ARG A 27 16.94 15.18 0.99
N LYS A 28 16.09 16.07 1.50
CA LYS A 28 15.00 15.77 2.43
C LYS A 28 14.04 14.74 1.82
N GLY A 29 14.00 13.53 2.38
CA GLY A 29 13.06 12.50 1.94
C GLY A 29 13.32 11.13 2.56
N ASN A 30 12.44 10.72 3.46
CA ASN A 30 12.39 9.36 4.01
C ASN A 30 11.14 8.67 3.45
N PHE A 31 11.34 7.66 2.63
CA PHE A 31 10.26 6.88 2.02
C PHE A 31 10.14 5.53 2.71
N LEU A 32 8.92 5.10 2.95
CA LEU A 32 8.63 3.77 3.47
C LEU A 32 7.92 2.98 2.38
N CYS A 33 8.60 1.96 1.84
CA CYS A 33 8.16 1.19 0.68
C CYS A 33 7.42 -0.10 1.07
N ASP A 34 6.74 -0.11 2.21
CA ASP A 34 6.03 -1.27 2.72
C ASP A 34 4.75 -1.56 1.91
N SER A 35 4.32 -2.82 1.92
CA SER A 35 3.27 -3.33 1.02
C SER A 35 1.92 -2.63 1.15
N TYR A 36 1.58 -2.10 2.34
CA TYR A 36 0.25 -1.54 2.63
C TYR A 36 0.25 -0.01 2.78
N ASN A 37 1.38 0.65 2.52
CA ASN A 37 1.46 2.10 2.52
C ASN A 37 1.12 2.69 1.14
N ILE A 38 0.01 3.43 1.11
CA ILE A 38 -0.48 4.06 -0.12
C ILE A 38 0.43 5.20 -0.56
N SER A 39 0.93 5.98 0.40
CA SER A 39 1.60 7.27 0.18
C SER A 39 3.14 7.21 0.16
N CYS A 40 3.70 6.06 0.56
CA CYS A 40 5.14 5.85 0.76
C CYS A 40 5.79 6.79 1.80
N LYS A 41 5.00 7.47 2.64
CA LYS A 41 5.53 8.33 3.70
C LYS A 41 5.95 7.51 4.91
N ASN A 42 7.09 7.85 5.52
CA ASN A 42 7.51 7.28 6.80
C ASN A 42 6.81 7.98 7.97
N THR A 43 5.53 7.68 8.19
CA THR A 43 4.75 8.17 9.34
C THR A 43 3.95 7.01 9.94
N PRO A 44 3.62 7.05 11.25
CA PRO A 44 2.85 5.97 11.88
C PRO A 44 1.47 5.83 11.23
N SER A 45 0.84 6.95 10.88
CA SER A 45 -0.44 7.03 10.18
C SER A 45 -0.41 6.58 8.71
N SER A 46 0.76 6.29 8.14
CA SER A 46 0.89 5.81 6.76
C SER A 46 1.39 4.37 6.68
N SER A 47 2.24 3.96 7.62
CA SER A 47 2.87 2.64 7.68
C SER A 47 1.85 1.51 7.76
N GLY A 48 1.97 0.54 6.86
CA GLY A 48 1.18 -0.69 6.85
C GLY A 48 1.54 -1.68 7.95
N LEU A 49 2.73 -1.54 8.55
CA LEU A 49 3.11 -2.32 9.72
C LEU A 49 2.38 -1.85 10.98
N VAL A 50 2.21 -0.54 11.11
CA VAL A 50 1.58 0.10 12.28
C VAL A 50 0.05 0.02 12.22
N LYS A 51 -0.54 0.14 11.03
CA LYS A 51 -2.00 0.05 10.89
C LYS A 51 -2.49 -1.39 11.05
N GLN A 52 -3.63 -1.55 11.72
CA GLN A 52 -4.36 -2.81 11.75
C GLN A 52 -4.87 -3.15 10.34
N ASN A 53 -5.66 -2.26 9.74
CA ASN A 53 -6.22 -2.42 8.40
C ASN A 53 -5.46 -1.58 7.36
N GLY A 54 -5.30 -2.10 6.15
CA GLY A 54 -4.58 -1.41 5.09
C GLY A 54 -4.92 -1.93 3.70
N VAL A 55 -5.17 -1.01 2.78
CA VAL A 55 -5.42 -1.33 1.38
C VAL A 55 -4.42 -0.56 0.53
N ASN A 56 -3.76 -1.22 -0.41
CA ASN A 56 -2.79 -0.59 -1.29
C ASN A 56 -2.77 -1.24 -2.67
N LEU A 57 -2.28 -0.49 -3.66
CA LEU A 57 -2.01 -1.03 -5.00
C LEU A 57 -0.50 -1.19 -5.19
N ARG A 58 -0.10 -2.33 -5.74
CA ARG A 58 1.28 -2.66 -6.07
C ARG A 58 1.39 -3.17 -7.50
N LEU A 59 2.57 -3.02 -8.08
CA LEU A 59 2.96 -3.72 -9.29
C LEU A 59 3.62 -5.03 -8.85
N GLN A 60 3.10 -6.14 -9.36
CA GLN A 60 3.65 -7.47 -9.12
C GLN A 60 3.68 -8.22 -10.46
N LYS A 61 4.87 -8.64 -10.88
CA LYS A 61 5.08 -9.36 -12.16
C LYS A 61 4.42 -8.63 -13.34
N GLY A 62 4.63 -7.32 -13.44
CA GLY A 62 4.04 -6.46 -14.48
C GLY A 62 2.55 -6.13 -14.32
N LYS A 63 1.82 -6.75 -13.39
CA LYS A 63 0.39 -6.50 -13.23
C LYS A 63 0.11 -5.65 -11.99
N VAL A 64 -0.87 -4.76 -12.09
CA VAL A 64 -1.40 -4.07 -10.93
C VAL A 64 -2.20 -5.07 -10.09
N VAL A 65 -1.95 -5.07 -8.79
CA VAL A 65 -2.64 -5.91 -7.80
C VAL A 65 -3.08 -5.06 -6.62
N LEU A 66 -4.22 -5.40 -6.03
CA LEU A 66 -4.71 -4.82 -4.78
C LEU A 66 -4.24 -5.71 -3.63
N CYS A 67 -3.47 -5.13 -2.71
CA CYS A 67 -3.07 -5.77 -1.46
C CYS A 67 -4.00 -5.28 -0.35
N VAL A 68 -4.62 -6.22 0.36
CA VAL A 68 -5.54 -5.96 1.46
C VAL A 68 -5.00 -6.64 2.71
N LYS A 69 -4.83 -5.84 3.77
CA LYS A 69 -4.58 -6.27 5.13
C LYS A 69 -5.84 -5.96 5.93
N SER A 70 -6.38 -6.98 6.57
CA SER A 70 -7.52 -6.84 7.47
C SER A 70 -7.24 -7.61 8.75
N THR A 71 -7.48 -6.98 9.89
CA THR A 71 -7.44 -7.61 11.20
C THR A 71 -8.86 -7.72 11.72
N ASP A 72 -9.24 -8.93 12.09
CA ASP A 72 -10.50 -9.25 12.75
C ASP A 72 -10.21 -10.01 14.04
N GLU A 73 -11.00 -9.79 15.09
CA GLU A 73 -10.97 -10.24 16.50
C GLU A 73 -9.69 -10.89 17.09
N ASN A 74 -8.99 -11.79 16.40
CA ASN A 74 -7.66 -12.32 16.78
C ASN A 74 -6.73 -12.69 15.60
N THR A 75 -7.11 -12.46 14.34
CA THR A 75 -6.38 -12.90 13.15
C THR A 75 -6.12 -11.75 12.18
N THR A 76 -4.87 -11.61 11.73
CA THR A 76 -4.53 -10.73 10.60
C THR A 76 -4.51 -11.53 9.30
N THR A 77 -5.33 -11.11 8.34
CA THR A 77 -5.36 -11.68 6.99
C THR A 77 -4.71 -10.74 5.99
N ASN A 78 -3.90 -11.32 5.10
CA ASN A 78 -3.22 -10.62 4.03
C ASN A 78 -3.63 -11.24 2.70
N LYS A 79 -4.43 -10.51 1.91
CA LYS A 79 -4.93 -10.98 0.60
C LYS A 79 -4.37 -10.12 -0.52
N VAL A 80 -4.16 -10.75 -1.68
CA VAL A 80 -3.70 -10.07 -2.90
C VAL A 80 -4.66 -10.41 -4.04
N TYR A 81 -5.27 -9.38 -4.62
CA TYR A 81 -6.25 -9.50 -5.68
C TYR A 81 -5.68 -8.97 -6.99
N LYS A 82 -5.81 -9.74 -8.08
CA LYS A 82 -5.36 -9.31 -9.41
C LYS A 82 -6.36 -8.33 -10.00
N THR A 83 -5.89 -7.17 -10.45
CA THR A 83 -6.75 -6.22 -11.19
C THR A 83 -6.61 -6.47 -12.69
N LYS A 84 -7.49 -7.29 -13.27
CA LYS A 84 -7.44 -7.66 -14.70
C LYS A 84 -7.63 -6.46 -15.62
N ASN A 85 -8.58 -5.59 -15.29
CA ASN A 85 -8.89 -4.37 -16.02
C ASN A 85 -9.31 -3.26 -15.05
N LYS A 86 -9.58 -2.06 -15.59
CA LYS A 86 -10.02 -0.90 -14.80
C LYS A 86 -11.32 -1.18 -14.04
N GLY A 87 -12.29 -1.84 -14.65
CA GLY A 87 -13.57 -2.17 -14.00
C GLY A 87 -13.38 -3.07 -12.78
N THR A 88 -12.62 -4.15 -12.91
CA THR A 88 -12.27 -5.05 -11.80
C THR A 88 -11.50 -4.30 -10.70
N ALA A 89 -10.58 -3.41 -11.08
CA ALA A 89 -9.82 -2.62 -10.11
C ALA A 89 -10.73 -1.72 -9.27
N MET A 90 -11.68 -1.01 -9.89
CA MET A 90 -12.61 -0.13 -9.18
C MET A 90 -13.54 -0.93 -8.27
N LYS A 91 -14.10 -2.06 -8.76
CA LYS A 91 -14.93 -2.96 -7.93
C LYS A 91 -14.20 -3.43 -6.68
N LEU A 92 -12.96 -3.91 -6.82
CA LEU A 92 -12.15 -4.36 -5.68
C LEU A 92 -11.81 -3.22 -4.71
N ILE A 93 -11.55 -2.01 -5.23
CA ILE A 93 -11.32 -0.82 -4.38
C ILE A 93 -12.59 -0.47 -3.60
N ASP A 94 -13.76 -0.54 -4.25
CA ASP A 94 -15.04 -0.24 -3.61
C ASP A 94 -15.40 -1.28 -2.55
N GLU A 95 -15.22 -2.57 -2.85
CA GLU A 95 -15.46 -3.69 -1.94
C GLU A 95 -14.64 -3.55 -0.65
N HIS A 96 -13.36 -3.19 -0.75
CA HIS A 96 -12.46 -3.04 0.39
C HIS A 96 -12.33 -1.59 0.89
N ALA A 97 -13.15 -0.67 0.41
CA ALA A 97 -13.07 0.75 0.79
C ALA A 97 -13.37 0.97 2.28
N HIS A 98 -14.24 0.14 2.88
CA HIS A 98 -14.64 0.24 4.28
C HIS A 98 -13.47 0.07 5.26
N LEU A 99 -12.37 -0.58 4.83
CA LEU A 99 -11.15 -0.76 5.63
C LEU A 99 -10.27 0.49 5.69
N VAL A 100 -10.59 1.54 4.92
CA VAL A 100 -9.79 2.76 4.81
C VAL A 100 -10.65 4.02 4.78
N SER A 101 -10.08 5.16 5.12
CA SER A 101 -10.81 6.43 5.04
C SER A 101 -11.16 6.81 3.58
N GLY A 102 -12.21 7.62 3.39
CA GLY A 102 -12.60 8.12 2.05
C GLY A 102 -11.48 8.88 1.33
N LYS A 103 -10.60 9.57 2.07
CA LYS A 103 -9.39 10.20 1.51
C LYS A 103 -8.44 9.17 0.89
N ASN A 104 -8.26 8.03 1.55
CA ASN A 104 -7.41 6.94 1.07
C ASN A 104 -8.04 6.26 -0.16
N LYS A 105 -9.37 6.11 -0.23
CA LYS A 105 -10.06 5.64 -1.44
C LYS A 105 -9.74 6.50 -2.67
N LYS A 106 -9.82 7.82 -2.55
CA LYS A 106 -9.42 8.77 -3.61
C LYS A 106 -7.95 8.59 -4.01
N GLN A 107 -7.06 8.37 -3.04
CA GLN A 107 -5.64 8.10 -3.30
C GLN A 107 -5.41 6.78 -4.03
N LEU A 108 -6.14 5.71 -3.69
CA LEU A 108 -6.06 4.42 -4.38
C LEU A 108 -6.45 4.56 -5.85
N ILE A 109 -7.55 5.24 -6.14
CA ILE A 109 -7.99 5.51 -7.52
C ILE A 109 -6.92 6.31 -8.28
N LYS A 110 -6.35 7.34 -7.66
CA LYS A 110 -5.25 8.13 -8.26
C LYS A 110 -4.01 7.27 -8.51
N LYS A 111 -3.64 6.41 -7.57
CA LYS A 111 -2.50 5.50 -7.65
C LYS A 111 -2.70 4.47 -8.76
N TYR A 112 -3.88 3.86 -8.86
CA TYR A 112 -4.25 2.95 -9.96
C TYR A 112 -4.03 3.61 -11.32
N LYS A 113 -4.62 4.80 -11.54
CA LYS A 113 -4.51 5.53 -12.81
C LYS A 113 -3.04 5.81 -13.20
N ARG A 114 -2.17 6.09 -12.22
CA ARG A 114 -0.74 6.29 -12.47
C ARG A 114 -0.04 4.99 -12.86
N MET A 115 -0.32 3.91 -12.14
CA MET A 115 0.30 2.60 -12.39
C MET A 115 -0.16 1.97 -13.69
N SER A 116 -1.45 2.10 -14.03
CA SER A 116 -2.00 1.60 -15.29
C SER A 116 -1.40 2.34 -16.49
N LYS A 117 -1.11 3.65 -16.37
CA LYS A 117 -0.41 4.39 -17.42
C LYS A 117 1.00 3.84 -17.63
N LEU A 118 1.80 3.73 -16.56
CA LEU A 118 3.17 3.23 -16.63
C LEU A 118 3.28 1.87 -17.33
N TYR A 119 2.32 0.97 -17.13
CA TYR A 119 2.37 -0.37 -17.72
C TYR A 119 1.69 -0.48 -19.10
N ASN A 120 0.62 0.27 -19.36
CA ASN A 120 -0.04 0.26 -20.68
C ASN A 120 0.81 0.95 -21.77
N CYS A 121 1.88 1.65 -21.41
CA CYS A 121 2.79 2.30 -22.35
C CYS A 121 3.63 1.31 -23.19
N ASN A 122 3.81 0.04 -22.77
CA ASN A 122 4.73 -0.91 -23.44
C ASN A 122 4.07 -2.00 -24.29
N ASN A 123 2.73 -2.06 -24.38
CA ASN A 123 2.05 -3.08 -25.21
C ASN A 123 1.91 -2.71 -26.70
N LYS A 124 2.51 -1.61 -27.16
CA LYS A 124 2.53 -1.20 -28.58
C LYS A 124 3.88 -1.38 -29.28
N GLY A 125 4.92 -1.84 -28.58
CA GLY A 125 6.26 -2.01 -29.14
C GLY A 125 6.77 -3.42 -28.90
N ASN A 126 6.17 -4.39 -29.58
CA ASN A 126 6.73 -5.69 -29.97
C ASN A 126 5.60 -6.50 -30.64
N LYS A 127 5.33 -6.14 -31.89
CA LYS A 127 4.79 -7.04 -32.90
C LYS A 127 5.91 -7.28 -33.92
#